data_AF-A0A1A9HJ92-F1
#
_entry.id   AF-A0A1A9HJ92-F1
#
_cell.length_a   1.000
_cell.length_b   1.000
_cell.length_c   1.000
_cell.angle_alpha   90.00
_cell.angle_beta   90.00
_cell.angle_gamma   90.00
#
_symmetry.space_group_name_H-M   'P 1'
#
loop_
_entity.id
_entity.type
_entity.pdbx_description
1 polymer ?
#
loop_
_entity_poly.entity_id
_entity_poly.type
_entity_poly.pdbx_seq_one_letter_code
_entity_poly.pdbx_strand_id
1 'polypeptide(L)'
;MLDDWVVDVGAHCIERQGQRIRLEPLPVSVLAALCRRGGDIVGKQELLDACWPDDSCGDSPIHKVISGLRRALQDPSAKPRYIETIRKRGYRLVAPVHVLSATGPRSHRSALRGRSPFCGLAPFDMSDAGTFFGRDAAIAALHGHLDAQCRTGYPVVTLFGASGSGKTSVVQAGLVPALLAQSRPESGSPALRVSSVGWVDLGMVSGDDAWIMLAGALLDWEHDGTPVLSGYSMTTLADKLRLAPAEVLQSLALALHAIADASSRVRRPLLVIDGFEALFGRQIFASRFSETLRALAESKLFATLLVCRSDAYATMADHDIWAPAMRRGAQFHLPAPDGVSLAQMVRMPARAAGLAFGSDATGLVQLDDILCADALMASEALPLLEHTLQRLYDMRTAGDELSWDAYMRLGGMDGVISHYAESVFAALPQDSQDACLKLMLRSTCIAAEDAEPIGRWVNAEDLSDGGECHLADVLVDARLLLVDRCGPARSYRPAHLALLRTWPRMVATVAQHRAALIAREALQPWIRHWKDGGRSNAHLMPRGALLQKIASAMEASAVLFGMDELTFVRRSTSLSRWRSGKRRRS
;
A
#
# COMPACT_ATOMS: atom_id res chain seq x y z
N MET A 1 -2.41 -18.17 15.55
CA MET A 1 -3.10 -19.19 14.76
C MET A 1 -2.32 -20.48 14.87
N LEU A 2 -3.00 -21.56 15.20
CA LEU A 2 -2.50 -22.91 15.31
C LEU A 2 -3.31 -23.73 14.31
N ASP A 3 -2.82 -23.83 13.07
CA ASP A 3 -3.60 -24.36 11.94
C ASP A 3 -4.98 -23.65 11.81
N ASP A 4 -6.08 -24.31 12.12
CA ASP A 4 -7.47 -23.81 12.11
C ASP A 4 -7.95 -23.17 13.42
N TRP A 5 -7.13 -23.19 14.48
CA TRP A 5 -7.46 -22.58 15.78
C TRP A 5 -6.84 -21.20 15.96
N VAL A 6 -7.62 -20.26 16.49
CA VAL A 6 -7.09 -19.00 17.01
C VAL A 6 -6.95 -19.07 18.52
N VAL A 7 -5.71 -18.98 18.99
CA VAL A 7 -5.39 -18.87 20.42
C VAL A 7 -5.30 -17.39 20.80
N ASP A 8 -6.14 -16.94 21.72
CA ASP A 8 -6.08 -15.61 22.33
C ASP A 8 -5.53 -15.75 23.75
N VAL A 9 -4.25 -15.39 23.89
CA VAL A 9 -3.50 -15.50 25.16
C VAL A 9 -4.01 -14.49 26.18
N GLY A 10 -4.45 -13.30 25.77
CA GLY A 10 -4.94 -12.28 26.70
C GLY A 10 -6.36 -12.57 27.21
N ALA A 11 -7.21 -13.14 26.35
CA ALA A 11 -8.59 -13.48 26.71
C ALA A 11 -8.78 -14.91 27.27
N HIS A 12 -7.69 -15.66 27.43
CA HIS A 12 -7.68 -17.05 27.90
C HIS A 12 -8.66 -17.96 27.13
N CYS A 13 -8.62 -17.96 25.80
CA CYS A 13 -9.53 -18.78 25.01
C CYS A 13 -8.92 -19.26 23.70
N ILE A 14 -9.47 -20.34 23.18
CA ILE A 14 -9.24 -20.83 21.82
C ILE A 14 -10.55 -20.76 21.03
N GLU A 15 -10.46 -20.50 19.74
CA GLU A 15 -11.63 -20.37 18.86
C GLU A 15 -11.37 -21.06 17.54
N ARG A 16 -12.38 -21.78 17.03
CA ARG A 16 -12.38 -22.37 15.69
C ARG A 16 -13.78 -22.25 15.10
N GLN A 17 -13.90 -21.70 13.89
CA GLN A 17 -15.17 -21.54 13.16
C GLN A 17 -16.29 -20.91 14.04
N GLY A 18 -15.97 -19.84 14.76
CA GLY A 18 -16.91 -19.14 15.66
C GLY A 18 -17.20 -19.85 17.00
N GLN A 19 -16.78 -21.11 17.18
CA GLN A 19 -16.90 -21.81 18.45
C GLN A 19 -15.76 -21.42 19.39
N ARG A 20 -16.09 -20.66 20.43
CA ARG A 20 -15.13 -20.18 21.44
C ARG A 20 -15.11 -21.08 22.67
N ILE A 21 -13.94 -21.62 23.00
CA ILE A 21 -13.69 -22.43 24.19
C ILE A 21 -12.82 -21.63 25.15
N ARG A 22 -13.35 -21.33 26.34
CA ARG A 22 -12.59 -20.67 27.40
C ARG A 22 -11.66 -21.68 28.06
N LEU A 23 -10.42 -21.29 28.27
CA LEU A 23 -9.40 -22.09 28.93
C LEU A 23 -9.04 -21.46 30.28
N GLU A 24 -8.54 -22.28 31.20
CA GLU A 24 -7.93 -21.78 32.41
C GLU A 24 -6.57 -21.10 32.09
N PRO A 25 -6.09 -20.18 32.95
CA PRO A 25 -4.85 -19.42 32.71
C PRO A 25 -3.61 -20.30 32.48
N LEU A 26 -3.50 -21.40 33.22
CA LEU A 26 -2.34 -22.28 33.18
C LEU A 26 -2.26 -23.07 31.85
N PRO A 27 -3.33 -23.75 31.36
CA PRO A 27 -3.36 -24.29 30.01
C PRO A 27 -2.99 -23.30 28.90
N VAL A 28 -3.47 -22.06 28.98
CA VAL A 28 -3.16 -21.02 27.98
C VAL A 28 -1.68 -20.67 28.01
N SER A 29 -1.09 -20.56 29.20
CA SER A 29 0.34 -20.27 29.37
C SER A 29 1.22 -21.39 28.79
N VAL A 30 0.85 -22.65 29.02
CA VAL A 30 1.54 -23.82 28.44
C VAL A 30 1.40 -23.83 26.91
N LEU A 31 0.20 -23.56 26.39
CA LEU A 31 -0.01 -23.50 24.94
C LEU A 31 0.81 -22.36 24.31
N ALA A 32 0.87 -21.19 24.95
CA ALA A 32 1.68 -20.06 24.50
C ALA A 32 3.19 -20.37 24.55
N ALA A 33 3.67 -21.12 25.55
CA ALA A 33 5.06 -21.58 25.62
C ALA A 33 5.40 -22.53 24.45
N LEU A 34 4.51 -23.48 24.15
CA LEU A 34 4.66 -24.37 22.99
C LEU A 34 4.62 -23.60 21.66
N CYS A 35 3.70 -22.64 21.52
CA CYS A 35 3.59 -21.81 20.31
C CYS A 35 4.85 -20.96 20.07
N ARG A 36 5.47 -20.41 21.12
CA ARG A 36 6.71 -19.61 21.01
C ARG A 36 7.90 -20.40 20.48
N ARG A 37 7.91 -21.72 20.70
CA ARG A 37 8.96 -22.64 20.22
C ARG A 37 8.69 -23.21 18.83
N GLY A 38 7.52 -22.94 18.25
CA GLY A 38 7.27 -23.01 16.80
C GLY A 38 7.70 -24.31 16.11
N GLY A 39 7.36 -25.48 16.65
CA GLY A 39 7.73 -26.77 16.06
C GLY A 39 8.91 -27.47 16.73
N ASP A 40 9.66 -26.79 17.60
CA ASP A 40 10.71 -27.40 18.39
C ASP A 40 10.16 -28.22 19.58
N ILE A 41 10.99 -29.13 20.08
CA ILE A 41 10.67 -29.94 21.26
C ILE A 41 10.90 -29.08 22.50
N VAL A 42 9.84 -28.87 23.28
CA VAL A 42 9.90 -28.18 24.57
C VAL A 42 10.04 -29.21 25.68
N GLY A 43 11.09 -29.07 26.47
CA GLY A 43 11.40 -29.98 27.57
C GLY A 43 10.38 -29.91 28.69
N LYS A 44 10.24 -30.99 29.47
CA LYS A 44 9.37 -30.97 30.67
C LYS A 44 9.83 -29.94 31.70
N GLN A 45 11.13 -29.90 31.99
CA GLN A 45 11.71 -28.91 32.91
C GLN A 45 11.51 -27.48 32.40
N GLU A 46 11.69 -27.26 31.11
CA GLU A 46 11.48 -25.96 30.49
C GLU A 46 10.01 -25.48 30.59
N LEU A 47 9.04 -26.40 30.46
CA LEU A 47 7.63 -26.07 30.69
C LEU A 47 7.34 -25.76 32.16
N LEU A 48 7.97 -26.48 33.11
CA LEU A 48 7.86 -26.20 34.54
C LEU A 48 8.41 -24.80 34.85
N ASP A 49 9.63 -24.50 34.42
CA ASP A 49 10.29 -23.22 34.66
C ASP A 49 9.50 -22.05 34.04
N ALA A 50 8.89 -22.26 32.87
CA ALA A 50 8.17 -21.21 32.15
C ALA A 50 6.74 -20.96 32.67
N CYS A 51 6.05 -21.97 33.20
CA CYS A 51 4.61 -21.88 33.52
C CYS A 51 4.26 -22.16 35.00
N TRP A 52 5.22 -22.65 35.80
CA TRP A 52 5.06 -22.95 37.23
C TRP A 52 6.25 -22.39 38.05
N PRO A 53 6.40 -21.06 38.16
CA PRO A 53 7.56 -20.45 38.81
C PRO A 53 7.67 -20.71 40.34
N ASP A 54 6.55 -20.99 41.02
CA ASP A 54 6.50 -21.09 42.50
C ASP A 54 6.16 -22.50 43.03
N ASP A 55 5.99 -23.50 42.16
CA ASP A 55 5.54 -24.85 42.55
C ASP A 55 6.63 -25.90 42.27
N SER A 56 7.20 -26.48 43.33
CA SER A 56 8.09 -27.66 43.24
C SER A 56 7.27 -28.92 42.96
N CYS A 57 6.62 -28.98 41.80
CA CYS A 57 5.80 -30.10 41.38
C CYS A 57 6.56 -30.98 40.36
N GLY A 58 6.48 -32.31 40.53
CA GLY A 58 7.00 -33.27 39.54
C GLY A 58 6.18 -33.29 38.23
N ASP A 59 6.43 -34.23 37.32
CA ASP A 59 5.85 -34.27 35.95
C ASP A 59 4.30 -34.32 35.85
N SER A 60 3.60 -34.70 36.93
CA SER A 60 2.15 -34.98 36.93
C SER A 60 1.23 -33.82 36.46
N PRO A 61 1.46 -32.55 36.84
CA PRO A 61 0.63 -31.42 36.41
C PRO A 61 0.76 -31.15 34.91
N ILE A 62 1.93 -31.36 34.31
CA ILE A 62 2.15 -31.15 32.87
C ILE A 62 1.28 -32.12 32.07
N HIS A 63 1.26 -33.39 32.46
CA HIS A 63 0.44 -34.40 31.80
C HIS A 63 -1.06 -34.07 31.88
N LYS A 64 -1.53 -33.54 33.02
CA LYS A 64 -2.92 -33.12 33.22
C LYS A 64 -3.29 -31.92 32.33
N VAL A 65 -2.42 -30.91 32.28
CA VAL A 65 -2.63 -29.71 31.44
C VAL A 65 -2.60 -30.05 29.96
N ILE A 66 -1.63 -30.84 29.50
CA ILE A 66 -1.55 -31.28 28.09
C ILE A 66 -2.78 -32.12 27.70
N SER A 67 -3.26 -32.98 28.59
CA SER A 67 -4.50 -33.75 28.35
C SER A 67 -5.73 -32.84 28.27
N GLY A 68 -5.79 -31.79 29.09
CA GLY A 68 -6.83 -30.76 29.02
C GLY A 68 -6.77 -29.96 27.71
N LEU A 69 -5.59 -29.52 27.30
CA LEU A 69 -5.37 -28.82 26.03
C LEU A 69 -5.75 -29.69 24.83
N ARG A 70 -5.35 -30.96 24.82
CA ARG A 70 -5.75 -31.90 23.77
C ARG A 70 -7.27 -32.06 23.68
N ARG A 71 -7.96 -32.14 24.81
CA ARG A 71 -9.43 -32.20 24.82
C ARG A 71 -10.05 -30.93 24.25
N ALA A 72 -9.53 -29.76 24.62
CA ALA A 72 -10.03 -28.48 24.14
C ALA A 72 -9.79 -28.28 22.64
N LEU A 73 -8.62 -28.68 22.14
CA LEU A 73 -8.25 -28.63 20.72
C LEU A 73 -8.85 -29.78 19.89
N GLN A 74 -9.58 -30.71 20.53
CA GLN A 74 -10.09 -31.94 19.91
C GLN A 74 -8.98 -32.77 19.25
N ASP A 75 -7.83 -32.87 19.93
CA ASP A 75 -6.59 -33.49 19.48
C ASP A 75 -6.39 -34.90 20.09
N PRO A 76 -6.67 -35.99 19.35
CA PRO A 76 -6.57 -37.34 19.89
C PRO A 76 -5.11 -37.75 20.12
N SER A 77 -4.79 -38.24 21.32
CA SER A 77 -3.42 -38.62 21.69
C SER A 77 -2.84 -39.77 20.86
N ALA A 78 -3.68 -40.60 20.24
CA ALA A 78 -3.25 -41.70 19.38
C ALA A 78 -2.77 -41.23 17.99
N LYS A 79 -3.26 -40.09 17.52
CA LYS A 79 -2.88 -39.48 16.24
C LYS A 79 -2.89 -37.95 16.39
N PRO A 80 -1.87 -37.38 17.08
CA PRO A 80 -1.85 -35.96 17.42
C PRO A 80 -1.72 -35.11 16.16
N ARG A 81 -2.64 -34.16 15.95
CA ARG A 81 -2.60 -33.12 14.92
C ARG A 81 -1.87 -31.88 15.41
N TYR A 82 -1.99 -31.55 16.70
CA TYR A 82 -1.45 -30.29 17.24
C TYR A 82 -0.31 -30.52 18.23
N ILE A 83 -0.52 -31.33 19.28
CA ILE A 83 0.46 -31.53 20.35
C ILE A 83 0.94 -32.97 20.34
N GLU A 84 2.16 -33.20 19.90
CA GLU A 84 2.83 -34.51 19.92
C GLU A 84 3.63 -34.72 21.20
N THR A 85 3.57 -35.93 21.76
CA THR A 85 4.42 -36.30 22.90
C THR A 85 5.67 -37.02 22.42
N ILE A 86 6.83 -36.42 22.65
CA ILE A 86 8.12 -37.04 22.35
C ILE A 86 8.61 -37.78 23.59
N ARG A 87 8.60 -39.12 23.54
CA ARG A 87 8.93 -39.96 24.70
C ARG A 87 10.27 -39.57 25.32
N LYS A 88 10.28 -39.43 26.64
CA LYS A 88 11.44 -39.03 27.48
C LYS A 88 12.04 -37.64 27.19
N ARG A 89 11.49 -36.86 26.26
CA ARG A 89 12.04 -35.53 25.89
C ARG A 89 11.09 -34.39 26.21
N GLY A 90 9.78 -34.54 25.97
CA GLY A 90 8.79 -33.50 26.23
C GLY A 90 7.68 -33.46 25.20
N TYR A 91 7.29 -32.25 24.79
CA TYR A 91 6.16 -32.02 23.90
C TYR A 91 6.59 -31.16 22.72
N ARG A 92 6.01 -31.44 21.55
CA ARG A 92 6.23 -30.68 20.33
C ARG A 92 4.90 -30.26 19.75
N LEU A 93 4.84 -29.05 19.24
CA LEU A 93 3.67 -28.56 18.55
C LEU A 93 3.87 -28.78 17.04
N VAL A 94 3.11 -29.70 16.45
CA VAL A 94 3.32 -30.20 15.07
C VAL A 94 2.58 -29.37 14.03
N ALA A 95 1.52 -28.69 14.46
CA ALA A 95 0.75 -27.79 13.60
C ALA A 95 1.51 -26.47 13.36
N PRO A 96 1.43 -25.88 12.15
CA PRO A 96 2.05 -24.59 11.87
C PRO A 96 1.47 -23.50 12.79
N VAL A 97 2.37 -22.71 13.37
CA VAL A 97 2.04 -21.58 14.25
C VAL A 97 2.31 -20.28 13.53
N HIS A 98 1.28 -19.45 13.41
CA HIS A 98 1.38 -18.10 12.89
C HIS A 98 0.97 -17.11 13.99
N VAL A 99 1.86 -16.19 14.37
CA VAL A 99 1.51 -15.10 15.29
C VAL A 99 0.56 -14.15 14.54
N LEU A 100 -0.66 -13.97 15.06
CA LEU A 100 -1.71 -13.14 14.45
C LEU A 100 -1.64 -11.66 14.87
N SER A 101 -1.07 -11.42 16.05
CA SER A 101 -0.67 -10.11 16.57
C SER A 101 0.24 -10.36 17.76
N ALA A 102 1.44 -9.76 17.78
CA ALA A 102 2.33 -9.83 18.94
C ALA A 102 1.78 -9.04 20.15
N THR A 103 0.86 -8.09 19.90
CA THR A 103 0.25 -7.22 20.93
C THR A 103 -1.21 -7.56 21.24
N GLY A 104 -1.71 -8.70 20.73
CA GLY A 104 -3.13 -9.07 20.80
C GLY A 104 -4.03 -8.17 19.96
N PRO A 105 -5.36 -8.39 19.96
CA PRO A 105 -6.29 -7.37 19.49
C PRO A 105 -6.14 -6.15 20.41
N ARG A 106 -5.54 -5.07 19.89
CA ARG A 106 -5.43 -3.79 20.62
C ARG A 106 -6.83 -3.44 21.13
N SER A 107 -6.93 -3.37 22.44
CA SER A 107 -8.13 -3.57 23.24
C SER A 107 -9.23 -2.55 22.96
N HIS A 108 -10.05 -2.72 21.92
CA HIS A 108 -11.23 -1.87 21.72
C HIS A 108 -12.41 -2.57 20.99
N ARG A 109 -12.83 -3.76 21.46
CA ARG A 109 -14.16 -4.31 21.07
C ARG A 109 -15.32 -3.34 21.32
N SER A 110 -15.14 -2.36 22.22
CA SER A 110 -16.13 -1.31 22.51
C SER A 110 -16.03 -0.07 21.60
N ALA A 111 -14.87 0.23 20.99
CA ALA A 111 -14.70 1.46 20.21
C ALA A 111 -15.12 1.31 18.73
N LEU A 112 -15.23 0.07 18.25
CA LEU A 112 -15.63 -0.24 16.88
C LEU A 112 -17.15 -0.43 16.71
N ARG A 113 -17.94 -0.39 17.79
CA ARG A 113 -19.40 -0.56 17.68
C ARG A 113 -19.99 0.56 16.83
N GLY A 114 -20.50 0.20 15.65
CA GLY A 114 -21.18 1.12 14.73
C GLY A 114 -20.28 1.79 13.69
N ARG A 115 -18.98 1.47 13.61
CA ARG A 115 -18.09 1.91 12.53
C ARG A 115 -17.55 0.69 11.77
N SER A 116 -17.31 0.86 10.47
CA SER A 116 -16.67 -0.19 9.66
C SER A 116 -15.22 -0.37 10.12
N PRO A 117 -14.71 -1.60 10.25
CA PRO A 117 -13.29 -1.85 10.48
C PRO A 117 -12.44 -1.75 9.19
N PHE A 118 -13.08 -1.58 8.03
CA PHE A 118 -12.46 -1.47 6.72
C PHE A 118 -12.47 -0.01 6.27
N CYS A 119 -11.40 0.45 5.61
CA CYS A 119 -11.25 1.86 5.21
C CYS A 119 -11.67 2.12 3.74
N GLY A 120 -12.11 1.09 3.03
CA GLY A 120 -12.48 1.16 1.63
C GLY A 120 -11.28 1.54 0.77
N LEU A 121 -11.42 2.56 -0.08
CA LEU A 121 -10.31 3.01 -0.93
C LEU A 121 -9.35 3.98 -0.22
N ALA A 122 -9.68 4.47 0.98
CA ALA A 122 -8.81 5.35 1.76
C ALA A 122 -7.62 4.58 2.36
N PRO A 123 -6.45 5.22 2.59
CA PRO A 123 -5.41 4.61 3.40
C PRO A 123 -5.86 4.51 4.87
N PHE A 124 -5.35 3.53 5.59
CA PHE A 124 -5.54 3.44 7.05
C PHE A 124 -4.71 4.52 7.74
N ASP A 125 -5.31 5.22 8.71
CA ASP A 125 -4.64 6.26 9.49
C ASP A 125 -4.25 5.78 10.91
N MET A 126 -3.72 6.69 11.73
CA MET A 126 -3.34 6.38 13.11
C MET A 126 -4.51 5.92 14.00
N SER A 127 -5.72 6.38 13.73
CA SER A 127 -6.92 5.99 14.48
C SER A 127 -7.36 4.56 14.17
N ASP A 128 -6.99 4.05 12.99
CA ASP A 128 -7.25 2.67 12.56
C ASP A 128 -6.20 1.66 13.05
N ALA A 129 -5.23 2.09 13.85
CA ALA A 129 -4.16 1.22 14.35
C ALA A 129 -4.65 0.00 15.15
N GLY A 130 -5.90 0.00 15.61
CA GLY A 130 -6.55 -1.14 16.28
C GLY A 130 -7.19 -2.17 15.35
N THR A 131 -7.43 -1.80 14.09
CA THR A 131 -8.02 -2.66 13.03
C THR A 131 -7.02 -2.98 11.91
N PHE A 132 -5.82 -2.41 11.94
CA PHE A 132 -4.77 -2.69 10.97
C PHE A 132 -3.99 -3.98 11.30
N PHE A 133 -4.21 -5.05 10.53
CA PHE A 133 -3.60 -6.37 10.73
C PHE A 133 -2.83 -6.87 9.51
N GLY A 134 -2.08 -7.96 9.64
CA GLY A 134 -1.38 -8.61 8.52
C GLY A 134 -0.07 -7.95 8.10
N ARG A 135 0.37 -6.87 8.77
CA ARG A 135 1.62 -6.16 8.45
C ARG A 135 2.64 -6.13 9.58
N ASP A 136 2.42 -6.86 10.68
CA ASP A 136 3.26 -6.82 11.88
C ASP A 136 4.74 -7.08 11.59
N ALA A 137 5.06 -8.12 10.81
CA ALA A 137 6.42 -8.45 10.45
C ALA A 137 7.11 -7.34 9.63
N ALA A 138 6.38 -6.75 8.67
CA ALA A 138 6.89 -5.64 7.86
C ALA A 138 7.09 -4.37 8.70
N ILE A 139 6.16 -4.07 9.60
CA ILE A 139 6.27 -2.94 10.55
C ILE A 139 7.48 -3.13 11.47
N ALA A 140 7.64 -4.31 12.06
CA ALA A 140 8.76 -4.62 12.95
C ALA A 140 10.11 -4.54 12.23
N ALA A 141 10.19 -5.05 11.00
CA ALA A 141 11.39 -4.98 10.19
C ALA A 141 11.74 -3.53 9.80
N LEU A 142 10.74 -2.73 9.38
CA LEU A 142 10.93 -1.32 9.06
C LEU A 142 11.36 -0.50 10.30
N HIS A 143 10.74 -0.77 11.46
CA HIS A 143 11.11 -0.15 12.72
C HIS A 143 12.56 -0.50 13.13
N GLY A 144 12.94 -1.78 13.04
CA GLY A 144 14.31 -2.22 13.29
C GLY A 144 15.33 -1.58 12.34
N HIS A 145 14.97 -1.40 11.07
CA HIS A 145 15.82 -0.74 10.07
C HIS A 145 16.02 0.74 10.39
N LEU A 146 14.95 1.44 10.76
CA LEU A 146 15.02 2.84 11.18
C LEU A 146 15.84 3.01 12.46
N ASP A 147 15.68 2.11 13.43
CA ASP A 147 16.48 2.07 14.67
C ASP A 147 17.96 1.81 14.39
N ALA A 148 18.28 0.90 13.45
CA ALA A 148 19.66 0.67 13.01
C ALA A 148 20.27 1.93 12.35
N GLN A 149 19.54 2.59 11.45
CA GLN A 149 19.99 3.83 10.80
C GLN A 149 20.18 4.99 11.78
N CYS A 150 19.35 5.08 12.82
CA CYS A 150 19.58 6.05 13.89
C CYS A 150 20.93 5.81 14.61
N ARG A 151 21.32 4.55 14.81
CA ARG A 151 22.58 4.18 15.47
C ARG A 151 23.82 4.40 14.61
N THR A 152 23.70 4.35 13.28
CA THR A 152 24.81 4.66 12.36
C THR A 152 25.07 6.16 12.22
N GLY A 153 24.23 7.01 12.83
CA GLY A 153 24.31 8.46 12.72
C GLY A 153 23.75 9.01 11.41
N TYR A 154 22.96 8.22 10.69
CA TYR A 154 22.30 8.61 9.45
C TYR A 154 20.82 8.19 9.53
N PRO A 155 19.96 8.91 10.26
CA PRO A 155 18.61 8.46 10.61
C PRO A 155 17.61 8.63 9.46
N VAL A 156 17.95 8.15 8.27
CA VAL A 156 17.13 8.23 7.05
C VAL A 156 16.85 6.82 6.55
N VAL A 157 15.58 6.55 6.25
CA VAL A 157 15.15 5.32 5.57
C VAL A 157 14.23 5.70 4.41
N THR A 158 14.36 5.01 3.30
CA THR A 158 13.52 5.09 2.11
C THR A 158 12.73 3.78 1.99
N LEU A 159 11.41 3.89 2.11
CA LEU A 159 10.44 2.82 1.96
C LEU A 159 9.99 2.73 0.49
N PHE A 160 10.37 1.67 -0.20
CA PHE A 160 9.92 1.37 -1.55
C PHE A 160 8.78 0.35 -1.56
N GLY A 161 7.86 0.48 -2.50
CA GLY A 161 6.80 -0.50 -2.71
C GLY A 161 5.92 -0.16 -3.91
N ALA A 162 5.33 -1.20 -4.53
CA ALA A 162 4.43 -1.03 -5.67
C ALA A 162 3.25 -0.10 -5.34
N SER A 163 2.58 0.44 -6.36
CA SER A 163 1.31 1.15 -6.14
C SER A 163 0.29 0.22 -5.48
N GLY A 164 -0.53 0.74 -4.58
CA GLY A 164 -1.52 -0.06 -3.85
C GLY A 164 -0.96 -1.09 -2.86
N SER A 165 0.36 -1.16 -2.62
CA SER A 165 0.96 -2.10 -1.65
C SER A 165 0.74 -1.74 -0.16
N GLY A 166 0.03 -0.64 0.12
CA GLY A 166 -0.28 -0.20 1.48
C GLY A 166 0.86 0.53 2.21
N LYS A 167 1.80 1.17 1.47
CA LYS A 167 2.92 1.93 2.07
C LYS A 167 2.45 2.96 3.11
N THR A 168 1.55 3.85 2.70
CA THR A 168 0.98 4.89 3.56
C THR A 168 0.31 4.29 4.79
N SER A 169 -0.53 3.26 4.60
CA SER A 169 -1.19 2.52 5.70
C SER A 169 -0.20 1.87 6.68
N VAL A 170 0.88 1.23 6.18
CA VAL A 170 1.92 0.63 7.01
C VAL A 170 2.62 1.68 7.87
N VAL A 171 2.83 2.88 7.34
CA VAL A 171 3.45 3.97 8.10
C VAL A 171 2.46 4.55 9.11
N GLN A 172 1.27 4.96 8.68
CA GLN A 172 0.31 5.68 9.51
C GLN A 172 -0.38 4.81 10.57
N ALA A 173 -0.88 3.63 10.20
CA ALA A 173 -1.60 2.75 11.12
C ALA A 173 -0.69 1.74 11.84
N GLY A 174 0.51 1.52 11.32
CA GLY A 174 1.46 0.53 11.83
C GLY A 174 2.65 1.15 12.56
N LEU A 175 3.60 1.70 11.79
CA LEU A 175 4.90 2.16 12.27
C LEU A 175 4.78 3.33 13.25
N VAL A 176 4.02 4.37 12.89
CA VAL A 176 3.89 5.58 13.71
C VAL A 176 3.32 5.27 15.10
N PRO A 177 2.20 4.53 15.24
CA PRO A 177 1.71 4.09 16.54
C PRO A 177 2.73 3.28 17.34
N ALA A 178 3.51 2.41 16.67
CA ALA A 178 4.55 1.62 17.33
C ALA A 178 5.72 2.48 17.86
N LEU A 179 6.07 3.56 17.14
CA LEU A 179 7.11 4.51 17.53
C LEU A 179 6.68 5.46 18.65
N LEU A 180 5.41 5.86 18.68
CA LEU A 180 4.82 6.73 19.71
C LEU A 180 4.48 5.99 21.00
N ALA A 181 4.36 4.66 20.96
CA ALA A 181 4.01 3.83 22.10
C ALA A 181 4.91 4.10 23.32
N GLN A 182 4.28 4.45 24.45
CA GLN A 182 4.98 4.82 25.68
C GLN A 182 5.45 3.60 26.51
N SER A 183 4.92 2.41 26.21
CA SER A 183 5.26 1.16 26.89
C SER A 183 6.74 0.79 26.71
N ARG A 184 7.34 0.20 27.74
CA ARG A 184 8.70 -0.36 27.64
C ARG A 184 8.75 -1.38 26.49
N PRO A 185 9.77 -1.34 25.63
CA PRO A 185 9.94 -2.37 24.60
C PRO A 185 10.04 -3.74 25.27
N GLU A 186 9.33 -4.72 24.72
CA GLU A 186 9.53 -6.11 25.09
C GLU A 186 10.97 -6.53 24.72
N SER A 187 11.51 -7.52 25.45
CA SER A 187 12.87 -8.02 25.19
C SER A 187 13.01 -8.45 23.73
N GLY A 188 13.89 -7.76 22.97
CA GLY A 188 14.12 -8.02 21.54
C GLY A 188 13.39 -7.08 20.57
N SER A 189 12.53 -6.17 21.05
CA SER A 189 11.90 -5.13 20.20
C SER A 189 12.87 -3.97 19.91
N PRO A 190 12.70 -3.26 18.76
CA PRO A 190 13.52 -2.09 18.45
C PRO A 190 13.38 -0.99 19.51
N ALA A 191 14.50 -0.34 19.83
CA ALA A 191 14.57 0.61 20.93
C ALA A 191 14.05 2.01 20.55
N LEU A 192 14.12 2.37 19.26
CA LEU A 192 13.70 3.68 18.76
C LEU A 192 12.27 4.02 19.18
N ARG A 193 12.10 5.21 19.76
CA ARG A 193 10.82 5.85 20.05
C ARG A 193 10.88 7.31 19.62
N VAL A 194 9.73 7.85 19.25
CA VAL A 194 9.62 9.23 18.76
C VAL A 194 8.72 10.06 19.67
N SER A 195 8.96 11.37 19.69
CA SER A 195 8.16 12.34 20.46
C SER A 195 6.92 12.78 19.69
N SER A 196 7.11 13.04 18.40
CA SER A 196 6.11 13.59 17.49
C SER A 196 6.39 13.13 16.06
N VAL A 197 5.39 13.28 15.18
CA VAL A 197 5.49 12.93 13.76
C VAL A 197 5.02 14.12 12.93
N GLY A 198 5.85 14.54 11.99
CA GLY A 198 5.49 15.52 10.95
C GLY A 198 5.29 14.78 9.64
N TRP A 199 4.23 15.11 8.90
CA TRP A 199 3.88 14.44 7.65
C TRP A 199 3.84 15.43 6.49
N VAL A 200 4.53 15.09 5.40
CA VAL A 200 4.53 15.86 4.15
C VAL A 200 4.14 14.94 3.01
N ASP A 201 3.05 15.23 2.32
CA ASP A 201 2.67 14.53 1.09
C ASP A 201 3.08 15.37 -0.13
N LEU A 202 4.24 15.03 -0.71
CA LEU A 202 4.76 15.73 -1.89
C LEU A 202 3.94 15.41 -3.16
N GLY A 203 3.18 14.31 -3.15
CA GLY A 203 2.26 13.94 -4.22
C GLY A 203 1.07 14.89 -4.34
N MET A 204 0.73 15.61 -3.28
CA MET A 204 -0.40 16.55 -3.26
C MET A 204 -0.01 18.02 -3.51
N VAL A 205 1.29 18.32 -3.49
CA VAL A 205 1.81 19.68 -3.68
C VAL A 205 1.46 20.25 -5.06
N SER A 206 1.16 21.54 -5.15
CA SER A 206 1.16 22.31 -6.39
C SER A 206 1.97 23.60 -6.22
N GLY A 207 2.77 23.99 -7.21
CA GLY A 207 3.60 25.22 -7.12
C GLY A 207 4.58 25.21 -5.93
N ASP A 208 4.68 26.35 -5.24
CA ASP A 208 5.59 26.58 -4.10
C ASP A 208 5.09 26.01 -2.76
N ASP A 209 3.94 25.34 -2.73
CA ASP A 209 3.29 24.84 -1.51
C ASP A 209 4.15 23.83 -0.73
N ALA A 210 5.16 23.24 -1.37
CA ALA A 210 6.10 22.30 -0.75
C ALA A 210 6.77 22.86 0.50
N TRP A 211 7.22 24.10 0.43
CA TRP A 211 7.89 24.76 1.54
C TRP A 211 6.93 25.01 2.69
N ILE A 212 5.68 25.37 2.38
CA ILE A 212 4.61 25.61 3.35
C ILE A 212 4.24 24.31 4.05
N MET A 213 4.08 23.20 3.30
CA MET A 213 3.79 21.89 3.89
C MET A 213 4.93 21.40 4.78
N LEU A 214 6.18 21.53 4.34
CA LEU A 214 7.33 21.18 5.16
C LEU A 214 7.39 22.03 6.43
N ALA A 215 7.15 23.34 6.33
CA ALA A 215 7.06 24.22 7.49
C ALA A 215 5.94 23.81 8.45
N GLY A 216 4.75 23.50 7.94
CA GLY A 216 3.63 22.98 8.73
C GLY A 216 4.01 21.71 9.49
N ALA A 217 4.58 20.72 8.80
CA ALA A 217 5.00 19.46 9.42
C ALA A 217 6.05 19.63 10.53
N LEU A 218 6.93 20.64 10.43
CA LEU A 218 7.91 20.97 11.46
C LEU A 218 7.28 21.75 12.64
N LEU A 219 6.25 22.55 12.39
CA LEU A 219 5.52 23.31 13.42
C LEU A 219 4.55 22.44 14.21
N ASP A 220 4.04 21.36 13.60
CA ASP A 220 3.18 20.36 14.26
C ASP A 220 3.94 19.50 15.28
N TRP A 221 5.27 19.60 15.34
CA TRP A 221 6.05 18.90 16.35
C TRP A 221 5.85 19.50 17.73
N GLU A 222 5.37 18.66 18.63
CA GLU A 222 5.26 18.95 20.05
C GLU A 222 5.94 17.88 20.91
N HIS A 223 6.29 18.26 22.14
CA HIS A 223 6.74 17.36 23.18
C HIS A 223 5.97 17.69 24.47
N ASP A 224 5.20 16.73 24.98
CA ASP A 224 4.34 16.89 26.17
C ASP A 224 3.44 18.15 26.10
N GLY A 225 2.84 18.42 24.93
CA GLY A 225 1.97 19.56 24.66
C GLY A 225 2.69 20.90 24.47
N THR A 226 4.04 20.90 24.45
CA THR A 226 4.85 22.08 24.16
C THR A 226 5.38 22.01 22.72
N PRO A 227 5.12 23.02 21.87
CA PRO A 227 5.68 23.06 20.52
C PRO A 227 7.20 23.06 20.53
N VAL A 228 7.82 22.24 19.67
CA VAL A 228 9.27 22.20 19.47
C VAL A 228 9.75 23.50 18.85
N LEU A 229 9.04 23.99 17.83
CA LEU A 229 9.29 25.29 17.22
C LEU A 229 8.16 26.25 17.54
N SER A 230 8.50 27.47 17.95
CA SER A 230 7.55 28.55 18.21
C SER A 230 8.06 29.85 17.60
N GLY A 231 7.18 30.85 17.46
CA GLY A 231 7.53 32.17 16.92
C GLY A 231 7.56 32.24 15.38
N TYR A 232 7.14 31.19 14.69
CA TYR A 232 6.99 31.17 13.24
C TYR A 232 5.54 30.88 12.83
N SER A 233 5.12 31.50 11.74
CA SER A 233 4.01 31.02 10.90
C SER A 233 4.53 30.02 9.87
N MET A 234 3.63 29.24 9.25
CA MET A 234 4.01 28.35 8.13
C MET A 234 4.72 29.11 7.01
N THR A 235 4.26 30.32 6.67
CA THR A 235 4.86 31.15 5.62
C THR A 235 6.25 31.66 5.99
N THR A 236 6.43 32.18 7.21
CA THR A 236 7.73 32.72 7.64
C THR A 236 8.77 31.63 7.84
N LEU A 237 8.37 30.45 8.33
CA LEU A 237 9.26 29.29 8.40
C LEU A 237 9.58 28.74 7.01
N ALA A 238 8.60 28.69 6.09
CA ALA A 238 8.84 28.31 4.69
C ALA A 238 9.89 29.21 4.03
N ASP A 239 9.78 30.53 4.22
CA ASP A 239 10.76 31.49 3.71
C ASP A 239 12.14 31.32 4.35
N LYS A 240 12.20 31.04 5.66
CA LYS A 240 13.47 30.74 6.36
C LYS A 240 14.09 29.42 5.91
N LEU A 241 13.30 28.37 5.72
CA LEU A 241 13.77 27.10 5.15
C LEU A 241 14.35 27.33 3.75
N ARG A 242 13.69 28.16 2.94
CA ARG A 242 14.18 28.52 1.61
C ARG A 242 15.48 29.32 1.69
N LEU A 243 15.52 30.40 2.48
CA LEU A 243 16.60 31.39 2.44
C LEU A 243 17.79 31.05 3.33
N ALA A 244 17.55 30.50 4.52
CA ALA A 244 18.53 30.28 5.58
C ALA A 244 18.26 28.97 6.39
N PRO A 245 18.33 27.79 5.74
CA PRO A 245 18.01 26.51 6.40
C PRO A 245 18.91 26.17 7.60
N ALA A 246 20.15 26.68 7.61
CA ALA A 246 21.06 26.50 8.74
C ALA A 246 20.56 27.17 10.04
N GLU A 247 19.89 28.32 9.96
CA GLU A 247 19.29 28.98 11.13
C GLU A 247 18.11 28.17 11.69
N VAL A 248 17.33 27.54 10.80
CA VAL A 248 16.22 26.67 11.20
C VAL A 248 16.76 25.43 11.92
N LEU A 249 17.81 24.81 11.38
CA LEU A 249 18.50 23.70 12.03
C LEU A 249 19.07 24.06 13.40
N GLN A 250 19.66 25.25 13.54
CA GLN A 250 20.15 25.74 14.83
C GLN A 250 19.01 25.95 15.82
N SER A 251 17.88 26.53 15.38
CA SER A 251 16.70 26.72 16.21
C SER A 251 16.11 25.38 16.67
N LEU A 252 16.00 24.41 15.77
CA LEU A 252 15.59 23.04 16.08
C LEU A 252 16.52 22.36 17.08
N ALA A 253 17.84 22.49 16.88
CA ALA A 253 18.83 21.89 17.77
C ALA A 253 18.72 22.46 19.19
N LEU A 254 18.59 23.79 19.32
CA LEU A 254 18.41 24.44 20.63
C LEU A 254 17.12 23.99 21.31
N ALA A 255 16.00 23.96 20.59
CA ALA A 255 14.72 23.55 21.15
C ALA A 255 14.72 22.08 21.59
N LEU A 256 15.21 21.17 20.74
CA LEU A 256 15.28 19.74 21.06
C LEU A 256 16.26 19.46 22.19
N HIS A 257 17.35 20.22 22.31
CA HIS A 257 18.28 20.09 23.42
C HIS A 257 17.67 20.56 24.75
N ALA A 258 16.93 21.67 24.74
CA ALA A 258 16.20 22.14 25.93
C ALA A 258 15.16 21.12 26.41
N ILE A 259 14.47 20.45 25.48
CA ILE A 259 13.52 19.36 25.79
C ILE A 259 14.27 18.14 26.35
N ALA A 260 15.41 17.79 25.75
CA ALA A 260 16.25 16.67 26.17
C ALA A 260 16.77 16.84 27.60
N ASP A 261 17.23 18.04 27.98
CA ASP A 261 17.75 18.33 29.31
C ASP A 261 16.65 18.26 30.38
N ALA A 262 15.41 18.59 30.03
CA ALA A 262 14.25 18.49 30.92
C ALA A 262 13.74 17.05 31.12
N SER A 263 14.09 16.11 30.23
CA SER A 263 13.51 14.77 30.17
C SER A 263 14.55 13.65 30.31
N SER A 264 14.31 12.69 31.22
CA SER A 264 15.22 11.53 31.42
C SER A 264 15.33 10.55 30.22
N ARG A 265 14.52 10.74 29.17
CA ARG A 265 14.52 9.92 27.94
C ARG A 265 14.33 10.84 26.74
N VAL A 266 15.41 11.13 26.03
CA VAL A 266 15.36 11.91 24.79
C VAL A 266 14.69 11.08 23.70
N ARG A 267 13.52 11.52 23.23
CA ARG A 267 12.86 10.97 22.03
C ARG A 267 13.01 12.01 20.93
N ARG A 268 13.44 11.57 19.75
CA ARG A 268 13.59 12.43 18.58
C ARG A 268 12.27 12.50 17.80
N PRO A 269 11.95 13.60 17.11
CA PRO A 269 10.83 13.63 16.17
C PRO A 269 11.05 12.69 14.97
N LEU A 270 9.97 12.41 14.24
CA LEU A 270 9.98 11.75 12.93
C LEU A 270 9.42 12.68 11.87
N LEU A 271 10.11 12.80 10.73
CA LEU A 271 9.59 13.41 9.51
C LEU A 271 9.26 12.30 8.51
N VAL A 272 8.00 12.19 8.11
CA VAL A 272 7.58 11.31 7.02
C VAL A 272 7.32 12.15 5.77
N ILE A 273 7.89 11.72 4.65
CA ILE A 273 7.72 12.36 3.35
C ILE A 273 7.12 11.33 2.40
N ASP A 274 5.81 11.43 2.15
CA ASP A 274 5.09 10.57 1.22
C ASP A 274 5.07 11.15 -0.19
N GLY A 275 4.90 10.28 -1.19
CA GLY A 275 5.01 10.64 -2.60
C GLY A 275 6.38 11.24 -2.94
N PHE A 276 7.46 10.75 -2.32
CA PHE A 276 8.80 11.33 -2.44
C PHE A 276 9.29 11.39 -3.89
N GLU A 277 8.83 10.48 -4.73
CA GLU A 277 9.13 10.46 -6.16
C GLU A 277 8.74 11.76 -6.90
N ALA A 278 7.75 12.50 -6.39
CA ALA A 278 7.32 13.78 -6.97
C ALA A 278 8.47 14.83 -6.99
N LEU A 279 9.48 14.67 -6.13
CA LEU A 279 10.67 15.52 -6.10
C LEU A 279 11.45 15.47 -7.42
N PHE A 280 11.47 14.32 -8.09
CA PHE A 280 12.34 14.10 -9.26
C PHE A 280 11.73 14.57 -10.58
N GLY A 281 10.43 14.86 -10.59
CA GLY A 281 9.72 15.21 -11.81
C GLY A 281 9.55 16.66 -12.12
N ARG A 282 9.54 17.50 -11.08
CA ARG A 282 9.11 18.88 -11.24
C ARG A 282 10.34 19.77 -11.22
N GLN A 283 10.53 20.55 -12.28
CA GLN A 283 11.49 21.65 -12.28
C GLN A 283 11.23 22.68 -11.15
N ILE A 284 9.99 22.69 -10.63
CA ILE A 284 9.53 23.53 -9.50
C ILE A 284 10.26 23.16 -8.21
N PHE A 285 10.59 21.88 -8.00
CA PHE A 285 11.49 21.47 -6.93
C PHE A 285 12.93 21.76 -7.39
N ALA A 286 13.32 23.02 -7.33
CA ALA A 286 14.69 23.45 -7.59
C ALA A 286 15.68 22.62 -6.75
N SER A 287 16.94 22.49 -7.20
CA SER A 287 18.02 21.82 -6.47
C SER A 287 18.04 22.22 -4.99
N ARG A 288 17.72 23.50 -4.70
CA ARG A 288 17.64 24.08 -3.36
C ARG A 288 16.65 23.41 -2.40
N PHE A 289 15.45 23.00 -2.84
CA PHE A 289 14.51 22.31 -1.94
C PHE A 289 15.05 20.92 -1.58
N SER A 290 15.55 20.21 -2.59
CA SER A 290 16.18 18.89 -2.42
C SER A 290 17.42 18.95 -1.52
N GLU A 291 18.28 19.96 -1.71
CA GLU A 291 19.45 20.25 -0.86
C GLU A 291 19.04 20.54 0.59
N THR A 292 18.01 21.38 0.79
CA THR A 292 17.51 21.72 2.12
C THR A 292 16.94 20.50 2.81
N LEU A 293 16.14 19.71 2.10
CA LEU A 293 15.53 18.50 2.63
C LEU A 293 16.60 17.46 3.01
N ARG A 294 17.66 17.34 2.20
CA ARG A 294 18.81 16.50 2.55
C ARG A 294 19.54 17.03 3.78
N ALA A 295 19.83 18.34 3.86
CA ALA A 295 20.50 18.93 5.02
C ALA A 295 19.69 18.72 6.31
N LEU A 296 18.37 18.84 6.22
CA LEU A 296 17.42 18.53 7.29
C LEU A 296 17.49 17.06 7.71
N ALA A 297 17.39 16.13 6.75
CA ALA A 297 17.42 14.69 7.00
C ALA A 297 18.77 14.20 7.57
N GLU A 298 19.87 14.83 7.16
CA GLU A 298 21.24 14.50 7.63
C GLU A 298 21.62 15.18 8.96
N SER A 299 20.78 16.07 9.49
CA SER A 299 21.06 16.87 10.70
C SER A 299 21.21 16.04 11.99
N LYS A 300 20.72 14.79 11.99
CA LYS A 300 20.63 13.87 13.14
C LYS A 300 19.67 14.29 14.25
N LEU A 301 19.01 15.45 14.12
CA LEU A 301 18.06 16.00 15.09
C LEU A 301 16.78 15.17 15.17
N PHE A 302 16.34 14.61 14.05
CA PHE A 302 15.14 13.79 13.93
C PHE A 302 15.39 12.60 13.00
N ALA A 303 14.48 11.64 12.99
CA ALA A 303 14.48 10.55 12.01
C ALA A 303 13.67 10.96 10.77
N THR A 304 14.07 10.49 9.59
CA THR A 304 13.40 10.78 8.32
C THR A 304 13.00 9.47 7.63
N LEU A 305 11.74 9.36 7.25
CA LEU A 305 11.21 8.26 6.44
C LEU A 305 10.69 8.81 5.11
N LEU A 306 11.36 8.43 4.02
CA LEU A 306 10.97 8.77 2.65
C LEU A 306 10.11 7.62 2.11
N VAL A 307 8.88 7.87 1.70
CA VAL A 307 8.00 6.85 1.11
C VAL A 307 7.95 7.08 -0.39
N CYS A 308 8.34 6.04 -1.14
CA CYS A 308 8.57 6.14 -2.57
C CYS A 308 7.94 4.94 -3.31
N ARG A 309 7.47 5.17 -4.53
CA ARG A 309 7.09 4.06 -5.42
C ARG A 309 8.31 3.31 -5.94
N SER A 310 8.16 2.01 -6.19
CA SER A 310 9.26 1.15 -6.70
C SER A 310 9.77 1.55 -8.08
N ASP A 311 8.95 2.15 -8.94
CA ASP A 311 9.33 2.57 -10.29
C ASP A 311 10.21 3.83 -10.32
N ALA A 312 10.16 4.65 -9.27
CA ALA A 312 11.06 5.79 -9.09
C ALA A 312 12.47 5.41 -8.60
N TYR A 313 12.73 4.13 -8.34
CA TYR A 313 14.01 3.65 -7.83
C TYR A 313 15.19 4.05 -8.72
N ALA A 314 15.08 3.82 -10.04
CA ALA A 314 16.15 4.13 -10.99
C ALA A 314 16.46 5.63 -11.02
N THR A 315 15.41 6.46 -11.07
CA THR A 315 15.53 7.92 -11.05
C THR A 315 16.20 8.42 -9.77
N MET A 316 15.85 7.87 -8.61
CA MET A 316 16.47 8.24 -7.33
C MET A 316 17.93 7.77 -7.25
N ALA A 317 18.25 6.60 -7.80
CA ALA A 317 19.61 6.04 -7.81
C ALA A 317 20.59 6.86 -8.65
N ASP A 318 20.07 7.53 -9.69
CA ASP A 318 20.84 8.41 -10.57
C ASP A 318 20.81 9.89 -10.11
N HIS A 319 20.03 10.24 -9.07
CA HIS A 319 19.88 11.62 -8.62
C HIS A 319 21.07 12.10 -7.79
N ASP A 320 21.73 13.18 -8.23
CA ASP A 320 22.96 13.72 -7.62
C ASP A 320 22.88 13.92 -6.09
N ILE A 321 21.75 14.44 -5.60
CA ILE A 321 21.57 14.74 -4.18
C ILE A 321 21.22 13.48 -3.36
N TRP A 322 20.47 12.52 -3.90
CA TRP A 322 19.87 11.44 -3.08
C TRP A 322 20.50 10.06 -3.33
N ALA A 323 21.22 9.87 -4.43
CA ALA A 323 21.99 8.65 -4.68
C ALA A 323 22.98 8.29 -3.54
N PRO A 324 23.69 9.24 -2.90
CA PRO A 324 24.53 8.92 -1.74
C PRO A 324 23.74 8.38 -0.55
N ALA A 325 22.51 8.87 -0.31
CA ALA A 325 21.63 8.39 0.74
C ALA A 325 21.26 6.91 0.53
N MET A 326 20.94 6.55 -0.72
CA MET A 326 20.61 5.18 -1.10
C MET A 326 21.76 4.21 -0.85
N ARG A 327 23.00 4.63 -1.10
CA ARG A 327 24.21 3.79 -0.91
C ARG A 327 24.53 3.48 0.55
N ARG A 328 23.99 4.23 1.52
CA ARG A 328 24.18 4.00 2.97
C ARG A 328 23.27 2.91 3.56
N GLY A 329 22.66 2.09 2.71
CA GLY A 329 21.76 1.01 3.14
C GLY A 329 20.43 1.53 3.72
N ALA A 330 20.06 2.76 3.42
CA ALA A 330 18.84 3.41 3.87
C ALA A 330 17.59 2.91 3.13
N GLN A 331 17.58 1.69 2.57
CA GLN A 331 16.50 1.20 1.71
C GLN A 331 15.73 0.07 2.38
N PHE A 332 14.41 0.14 2.33
CA PHE A 332 13.52 -0.91 2.78
C PHE A 332 12.47 -1.17 1.70
N HIS A 333 12.40 -2.40 1.19
CA HIS A 333 11.39 -2.80 0.22
C HIS A 333 10.22 -3.45 0.94
N LEU A 334 9.05 -2.85 0.82
CA LEU A 334 7.82 -3.35 1.38
C LEU A 334 7.37 -4.58 0.58
N PRO A 335 7.37 -5.79 1.17
CA PRO A 335 6.94 -6.98 0.45
C PRO A 335 5.42 -6.95 0.24
N ALA A 336 4.99 -7.52 -0.88
CA ALA A 336 3.59 -7.87 -1.09
C ALA A 336 3.14 -8.81 0.05
N PRO A 337 1.90 -8.66 0.55
CA PRO A 337 1.38 -9.55 1.58
C PRO A 337 1.29 -10.98 1.05
N ASP A 338 1.72 -11.94 1.85
CA ASP A 338 1.52 -13.36 1.59
C ASP A 338 0.10 -13.79 1.98
N GLY A 339 -0.26 -15.05 1.69
CA GLY A 339 -1.59 -15.58 2.02
C GLY A 339 -1.92 -15.51 3.51
N VAL A 340 -0.93 -15.66 4.39
CA VAL A 340 -1.12 -15.54 5.84
C VAL A 340 -1.44 -14.09 6.23
N SER A 341 -0.70 -13.14 5.67
CA SER A 341 -0.92 -11.70 5.87
C SER A 341 -2.30 -11.28 5.35
N LEU A 342 -2.69 -11.75 4.16
CA LEU A 342 -4.02 -11.48 3.58
C LEU A 342 -5.14 -12.07 4.45
N ALA A 343 -4.98 -13.31 4.93
CA ALA A 343 -5.95 -13.90 5.84
C ALA A 343 -6.09 -13.09 7.14
N GLN A 344 -5.00 -12.53 7.66
CA GLN A 344 -5.05 -11.62 8.80
C GLN A 344 -5.78 -10.31 8.46
N MET A 345 -5.49 -9.70 7.31
CA MET A 345 -6.15 -8.48 6.85
C MET A 345 -7.66 -8.64 6.66
N VAL A 346 -8.12 -9.82 6.22
CA VAL A 346 -9.55 -10.10 6.04
C VAL A 346 -10.22 -10.42 7.38
N ARG A 347 -9.67 -11.39 8.12
CA ARG A 347 -10.36 -12.03 9.24
C ARG A 347 -10.27 -11.23 10.53
N MET A 348 -9.14 -10.58 10.78
CA MET A 348 -8.87 -9.97 12.09
C MET A 348 -9.64 -8.65 12.31
N PRO A 349 -9.75 -7.72 11.34
CA PRO A 349 -10.59 -6.53 11.52
C PRO A 349 -12.06 -6.91 11.69
N ALA A 350 -12.54 -7.87 10.90
CA ALA A 350 -13.90 -8.41 11.03
C ALA A 350 -14.17 -8.92 12.45
N ARG A 351 -13.27 -9.77 12.97
CA ARG A 351 -13.39 -10.32 14.32
C ARG A 351 -13.27 -9.26 15.42
N ALA A 352 -12.46 -8.23 15.22
CA ALA A 352 -12.33 -7.11 16.14
C ALA A 352 -13.64 -6.29 16.22
N ALA A 353 -14.33 -6.14 15.08
CA ALA A 353 -15.64 -5.51 14.98
C ALA A 353 -16.82 -6.43 15.36
N GLY A 354 -16.58 -7.73 15.59
CA GLY A 354 -17.63 -8.71 15.89
C GLY A 354 -18.42 -9.19 14.68
N LEU A 355 -17.87 -9.01 13.47
CA LEU A 355 -18.45 -9.48 12.23
C LEU A 355 -18.17 -10.97 12.01
N ALA A 356 -19.09 -11.64 11.32
CA ALA A 356 -18.92 -13.00 10.81
C ALA A 356 -18.91 -13.01 9.28
N PHE A 357 -18.29 -14.02 8.68
CA PHE A 357 -18.37 -14.27 7.25
C PHE A 357 -19.36 -15.41 7.00
N GLY A 358 -20.24 -15.21 6.01
CA GLY A 358 -21.14 -16.26 5.54
C GLY A 358 -20.43 -17.28 4.64
N SER A 359 -21.17 -18.30 4.23
CA SER A 359 -20.73 -19.34 3.32
C SER A 359 -21.64 -19.44 2.11
N ASP A 360 -21.18 -20.19 1.10
CA ASP A 360 -22.02 -20.59 -0.02
C ASP A 360 -23.23 -21.44 0.43
N ALA A 361 -24.15 -21.73 -0.52
CA ALA A 361 -25.36 -22.49 -0.26
C ALA A 361 -25.09 -23.92 0.27
N THR A 362 -23.89 -24.48 0.03
CA THR A 362 -23.50 -25.81 0.52
C THR A 362 -22.84 -25.77 1.91
N GLY A 363 -22.37 -24.60 2.36
CA GLY A 363 -21.60 -24.43 3.58
C GLY A 363 -20.14 -24.89 3.47
N LEU A 364 -19.72 -25.38 2.29
CA LEU A 364 -18.38 -25.91 2.07
C LEU A 364 -17.37 -24.82 1.74
N VAL A 365 -17.82 -23.71 1.17
CA VAL A 365 -16.95 -22.60 0.77
C VAL A 365 -17.25 -21.39 1.64
N GLN A 366 -16.24 -20.97 2.40
CA GLN A 366 -16.34 -19.79 3.26
C GLN A 366 -15.98 -18.53 2.47
N LEU A 367 -16.70 -17.43 2.72
CA LEU A 367 -16.49 -16.18 1.99
C LEU A 367 -15.09 -15.59 2.23
N ASP A 368 -14.58 -15.67 3.46
CA ASP A 368 -13.24 -15.18 3.80
C ASP A 368 -12.13 -15.93 3.07
N ASP A 369 -12.27 -17.24 2.86
CA ASP A 369 -11.33 -18.03 2.05
C ASP A 369 -11.31 -17.55 0.58
N ILE A 370 -12.48 -17.28 -0.01
CA ILE A 370 -12.58 -16.75 -1.38
C ILE A 370 -11.99 -15.35 -1.48
N LEU A 371 -12.28 -14.46 -0.53
CA LEU A 371 -11.69 -13.12 -0.49
C LEU A 371 -10.15 -13.18 -0.42
N CYS A 372 -9.60 -14.10 0.38
CA CYS A 372 -8.15 -14.31 0.45
C CYS A 372 -7.57 -14.86 -0.86
N ALA A 373 -8.25 -15.82 -1.48
CA ALA A 373 -7.83 -16.43 -2.74
C ALA A 373 -7.85 -15.40 -3.89
N ASP A 374 -8.93 -14.64 -4.00
CA ASP A 374 -9.08 -13.60 -5.03
C ASP A 374 -8.02 -12.50 -4.84
N ALA A 375 -7.79 -12.05 -3.60
CA ALA A 375 -6.75 -11.06 -3.29
C ALA A 375 -5.33 -11.56 -3.61
N LEU A 376 -5.06 -12.86 -3.46
CA LEU A 376 -3.75 -13.43 -3.79
C LEU A 376 -3.47 -13.43 -5.30
N MET A 377 -4.52 -13.56 -6.11
CA MET A 377 -4.42 -13.58 -7.58
C MET A 377 -4.45 -12.19 -8.21
N ALA A 378 -5.03 -11.20 -7.52
CA ALA A 378 -5.16 -9.85 -8.05
C ALA A 378 -3.86 -9.05 -8.00
N SER A 379 -3.60 -8.30 -9.07
CA SER A 379 -2.57 -7.26 -9.09
C SER A 379 -3.09 -6.02 -8.36
N GLU A 380 -2.27 -5.42 -7.48
CA GLU A 380 -2.67 -4.26 -6.66
C GLU A 380 -3.93 -4.55 -5.82
N ALA A 381 -3.98 -5.72 -5.18
CA ALA A 381 -5.17 -6.28 -4.52
C ALA A 381 -5.69 -5.49 -3.32
N LEU A 382 -4.83 -4.81 -2.54
CA LEU A 382 -5.23 -4.30 -1.22
C LEU A 382 -6.33 -3.22 -1.26
N PRO A 383 -6.27 -2.18 -2.10
CA PRO A 383 -7.35 -1.19 -2.14
C PRO A 383 -8.67 -1.82 -2.63
N LEU A 384 -8.60 -2.78 -3.55
CA LEU A 384 -9.77 -3.47 -4.07
C LEU A 384 -10.38 -4.42 -3.02
N LEU A 385 -9.55 -5.12 -2.26
CA LEU A 385 -9.95 -5.96 -1.14
C LEU A 385 -10.64 -5.12 -0.05
N GLU A 386 -10.03 -4.03 0.39
CA GLU A 386 -10.60 -3.12 1.40
C GLU A 386 -11.92 -2.50 0.92
N HIS A 387 -12.00 -2.09 -0.35
CA HIS A 387 -13.25 -1.60 -0.91
C HIS A 387 -14.34 -2.68 -0.95
N THR A 388 -13.98 -3.91 -1.31
CA THR A 388 -14.91 -5.05 -1.30
C THR A 388 -15.42 -5.33 0.11
N LEU A 389 -14.53 -5.38 1.10
CA LEU A 389 -14.88 -5.60 2.51
C LEU A 389 -15.76 -4.47 3.06
N GLN A 390 -15.47 -3.21 2.72
CA GLN A 390 -16.30 -2.06 3.08
C GLN A 390 -17.71 -2.19 2.50
N ARG A 391 -17.85 -2.57 1.22
CA ARG A 391 -19.16 -2.73 0.60
C ARG A 391 -19.94 -3.91 1.18
N LEU A 392 -19.26 -5.01 1.50
CA LEU A 392 -19.87 -6.12 2.24
C LEU A 392 -20.33 -5.67 3.64
N TYR A 393 -19.55 -4.83 4.32
CA TYR A 393 -19.95 -4.27 5.62
C TYR A 393 -21.20 -3.41 5.51
N ASP A 394 -21.29 -2.55 4.50
CA ASP A 394 -22.48 -1.73 4.26
C ASP A 394 -23.74 -2.58 3.97
N MET A 395 -23.53 -3.75 3.35
CA MET A 395 -24.59 -4.69 2.95
C MET A 395 -24.79 -5.84 3.95
N ARG A 396 -24.12 -5.79 5.12
CA ARG A 396 -24.15 -6.86 6.11
C ARG A 396 -25.57 -7.12 6.61
N THR A 397 -25.83 -8.36 7.03
CA THR A 397 -27.14 -8.73 7.58
C THR A 397 -27.35 -8.10 8.96
N ALA A 398 -28.59 -8.16 9.47
CA ALA A 398 -28.90 -7.69 10.82
C ALA A 398 -28.13 -8.44 11.93
N GLY A 399 -27.53 -9.59 11.62
CA GLY A 399 -26.66 -10.36 12.51
C GLY A 399 -25.17 -10.03 12.39
N ASP A 400 -24.81 -8.89 11.76
CA ASP A 400 -23.43 -8.46 11.52
C ASP A 400 -22.62 -9.48 10.67
N GLU A 401 -23.31 -10.20 9.79
CA GLU A 401 -22.70 -11.15 8.86
C GLU A 401 -22.43 -10.52 7.48
N LEU A 402 -21.20 -10.67 6.99
CA LEU A 402 -20.80 -10.40 5.62
C LEU A 402 -21.23 -11.59 4.75
N SER A 403 -22.33 -11.44 4.01
CA SER A 403 -22.97 -12.57 3.34
C SER A 403 -22.36 -12.94 1.99
N TRP A 404 -22.34 -14.24 1.70
CA TRP A 404 -21.96 -14.79 0.39
C TRP A 404 -22.83 -14.24 -0.74
N ASP A 405 -24.15 -14.15 -0.53
CA ASP A 405 -25.07 -13.63 -1.54
C ASP A 405 -24.80 -12.16 -1.87
N ALA A 406 -24.41 -11.34 -0.88
CA ALA A 406 -23.99 -9.97 -1.15
C ALA A 406 -22.73 -9.94 -2.00
N TYR A 407 -21.75 -10.80 -1.71
CA TYR A 407 -20.52 -10.91 -2.50
C TYR A 407 -20.79 -11.31 -3.96
N MET A 408 -21.66 -12.30 -4.17
CA MET A 408 -22.07 -12.73 -5.51
C MET A 408 -22.85 -11.63 -6.26
N ARG A 409 -23.76 -10.92 -5.58
CA ARG A 409 -24.47 -9.77 -6.18
C ARG A 409 -23.55 -8.62 -6.58
N LEU A 410 -22.47 -8.41 -5.83
CA LEU A 410 -21.45 -7.42 -6.17
C LEU A 410 -20.61 -7.84 -7.38
N GLY A 411 -20.69 -9.11 -7.82
CA GLY A 411 -19.89 -9.64 -8.92
C GLY A 411 -18.47 -10.05 -8.50
N GLY A 412 -18.29 -10.44 -7.25
CA GLY A 412 -16.97 -10.72 -6.67
C GLY A 412 -16.13 -9.45 -6.50
N MET A 413 -14.85 -9.63 -6.17
CA MET A 413 -13.92 -8.53 -5.89
C MET A 413 -13.78 -7.55 -7.07
N ASP A 414 -13.66 -8.05 -8.31
CA ASP A 414 -13.57 -7.21 -9.51
C ASP A 414 -14.89 -6.53 -9.90
N GLY A 415 -16.03 -7.09 -9.46
CA GLY A 415 -17.35 -6.51 -9.71
C GLY A 415 -17.62 -5.27 -8.85
N VAL A 416 -17.04 -5.19 -7.65
CA VAL A 416 -17.24 -4.07 -6.73
C VAL A 416 -16.76 -2.76 -7.35
N ILE A 417 -15.53 -2.75 -7.89
CA ILE A 417 -14.97 -1.54 -8.51
C ILE A 417 -15.74 -1.14 -9.77
N SER A 418 -16.32 -2.10 -10.50
CA SER A 418 -17.18 -1.83 -11.65
C SER A 418 -18.44 -1.07 -11.27
N HIS A 419 -19.11 -1.49 -10.19
CA HIS A 419 -20.29 -0.79 -9.68
C HIS A 419 -19.94 0.62 -9.18
N TYR A 420 -18.81 0.76 -8.48
CA TYR A 420 -18.34 2.06 -8.02
C TYR A 420 -18.00 2.99 -9.19
N ALA A 421 -17.26 2.51 -10.19
CA ALA A 421 -16.93 3.27 -11.39
C ALA A 421 -18.18 3.70 -12.16
N GLU A 422 -19.17 2.83 -12.33
CA GLU A 422 -20.44 3.21 -12.97
C GLU A 422 -21.20 4.26 -12.14
N SER A 423 -21.18 4.19 -10.82
CA SER A 423 -21.83 5.20 -9.96
C SER A 423 -21.17 6.58 -10.09
N VAL A 424 -19.83 6.64 -10.12
CA VAL A 424 -19.07 7.87 -10.33
C VAL A 424 -19.33 8.40 -11.74
N PHE A 425 -19.30 7.53 -12.75
CA PHE A 425 -19.57 7.90 -14.14
C PHE A 425 -20.98 8.47 -14.32
N ALA A 426 -21.99 7.82 -13.74
CA ALA A 426 -23.38 8.26 -13.84
C ALA A 426 -23.64 9.60 -13.14
N ALA A 427 -22.83 9.95 -12.14
CA ALA A 427 -22.88 11.24 -11.45
C ALA A 427 -22.19 12.38 -12.23
N LEU A 428 -21.38 12.07 -13.26
CA LEU A 428 -20.74 13.09 -14.09
C LEU A 428 -21.76 13.82 -14.98
N PRO A 429 -21.57 15.13 -15.24
CA PRO A 429 -22.33 15.86 -16.25
C PRO A 429 -22.27 15.15 -17.61
N GLN A 430 -23.35 15.21 -18.39
CA GLN A 430 -23.46 14.48 -19.66
C GLN A 430 -22.32 14.85 -20.64
N ASP A 431 -21.91 16.13 -20.69
CA ASP A 431 -20.79 16.59 -21.51
C ASP A 431 -19.43 16.01 -21.08
N SER A 432 -19.30 15.63 -19.80
CA SER A 432 -18.07 15.05 -19.23
C SER A 432 -18.01 13.52 -19.34
N GLN A 433 -19.15 12.85 -19.56
CA GLN A 433 -19.20 11.39 -19.70
C GLN A 433 -18.42 10.89 -20.92
N ASP A 434 -18.58 11.56 -22.07
CA ASP A 434 -17.82 11.24 -23.28
C ASP A 434 -16.32 11.50 -23.10
N ALA A 435 -15.96 12.60 -22.43
CA ALA A 435 -14.58 12.91 -22.11
C ALA A 435 -13.96 11.86 -21.15
N CYS A 436 -14.75 11.33 -20.21
CA CYS A 436 -14.32 10.29 -19.28
C CYS A 436 -13.91 9.01 -20.01
N LEU A 437 -14.77 8.50 -20.92
CA LEU A 437 -14.44 7.31 -21.71
C LEU A 437 -13.24 7.55 -22.63
N LYS A 438 -13.13 8.73 -23.25
CA LYS A 438 -11.97 9.10 -24.08
C LYS A 438 -10.68 9.10 -23.27
N LEU A 439 -10.68 9.70 -22.08
CA LEU A 439 -9.53 9.71 -21.17
C LEU A 439 -9.14 8.29 -20.76
N MET A 440 -10.12 7.46 -20.35
CA MET A 440 -9.88 6.07 -19.98
C MET A 440 -9.27 5.26 -21.14
N LEU A 441 -9.77 5.43 -22.37
CA LEU A 441 -9.19 4.79 -23.56
C LEU A 441 -7.77 5.32 -23.89
N ARG A 442 -7.51 6.62 -23.74
CA ARG A 442 -6.16 7.18 -23.90
C ARG A 442 -5.17 6.56 -22.90
N SER A 443 -5.66 6.28 -21.70
CA SER A 443 -4.90 5.64 -20.62
C SER A 443 -4.89 4.10 -20.67
N THR A 444 -5.30 3.53 -21.81
CA THR A 444 -5.30 2.07 -22.05
C THR A 444 -4.38 1.71 -23.20
N CYS A 445 -3.63 0.62 -23.09
CA CYS A 445 -2.95 -0.01 -24.22
C CYS A 445 -3.21 -1.51 -24.30
N ILE A 446 -3.08 -2.04 -25.52
CA ILE A 446 -3.27 -3.45 -25.87
C ILE A 446 -2.15 -3.84 -26.83
N ALA A 447 -1.31 -4.78 -26.42
CA ALA A 447 -0.13 -5.16 -27.19
C ALA A 447 -0.44 -5.95 -28.47
N ALA A 448 -1.50 -6.76 -28.46
CA ALA A 448 -1.86 -7.66 -29.56
C ALA A 448 -3.36 -8.02 -29.55
N GLU A 449 -3.82 -8.71 -30.59
CA GLU A 449 -5.24 -9.10 -30.74
C GLU A 449 -5.74 -10.08 -29.67
N ASP A 450 -4.90 -10.80 -28.95
CA ASP A 450 -5.36 -11.65 -27.84
C ASP A 450 -4.91 -11.14 -26.46
N ALA A 451 -4.25 -9.97 -26.42
CA ALA A 451 -3.75 -9.40 -25.19
C ALA A 451 -4.87 -8.70 -24.40
N GLU A 452 -4.80 -8.83 -23.07
CA GLU A 452 -5.65 -8.06 -22.16
C GLU A 452 -5.27 -6.57 -22.16
N PRO A 453 -6.24 -5.68 -21.91
CA PRO A 453 -5.94 -4.26 -21.71
C PRO A 453 -5.12 -4.06 -20.43
N ILE A 454 -4.14 -3.16 -20.53
CA ILE A 454 -3.35 -2.67 -19.41
C ILE A 454 -3.39 -1.14 -19.35
N GLY A 455 -3.11 -0.58 -18.18
CA GLY A 455 -3.03 0.86 -17.97
C GLY A 455 -1.75 1.46 -18.58
N ARG A 456 -1.88 2.64 -19.18
CA ARG A 456 -0.81 3.47 -19.73
C ARG A 456 -0.90 4.87 -19.11
N TRP A 457 0.26 5.47 -18.84
CA TRP A 457 0.35 6.88 -18.43
C TRP A 457 0.02 7.82 -19.60
N VAL A 458 -0.87 8.78 -19.35
CA VAL A 458 -1.24 9.87 -20.26
C VAL A 458 -0.79 11.19 -19.65
N ASN A 459 0.00 11.99 -20.36
CA ASN A 459 0.42 13.28 -19.84
C ASN A 459 -0.72 14.30 -19.93
N ALA A 460 -0.79 15.21 -18.96
CA ALA A 460 -1.76 16.30 -18.95
C ALA A 460 -1.61 17.22 -20.17
N GLU A 461 -0.40 17.35 -20.72
CA GLU A 461 -0.15 18.10 -21.96
C GLU A 461 -0.77 17.46 -23.21
N ASP A 462 -1.02 16.15 -23.18
CA ASP A 462 -1.70 15.43 -24.25
C ASP A 462 -3.24 15.53 -24.12
N LEU A 463 -3.74 16.17 -23.06
CA LEU A 463 -5.15 16.45 -22.84
C LEU A 463 -5.51 17.80 -23.48
N SER A 464 -6.58 17.77 -24.26
CA SER A 464 -6.86 18.70 -25.34
C SER A 464 -7.48 20.02 -24.83
N ASP A 465 -8.03 20.05 -23.61
CA ASP A 465 -8.68 21.21 -23.00
C ASP A 465 -8.59 21.17 -21.45
N GLY A 466 -8.72 22.34 -20.80
CA GLY A 466 -8.71 22.46 -19.33
C GLY A 466 -9.81 21.64 -18.63
N GLY A 467 -10.91 21.33 -19.34
CA GLY A 467 -11.97 20.45 -18.84
C GLY A 467 -11.54 18.99 -18.69
N GLU A 468 -10.69 18.45 -19.58
CA GLU A 468 -10.19 17.07 -19.48
C GLU A 468 -9.24 16.89 -18.29
N CYS A 469 -8.40 17.89 -18.01
CA CYS A 469 -7.54 17.89 -16.82
C CYS A 469 -8.35 17.96 -15.52
N HIS A 470 -9.38 18.82 -15.48
CA HIS A 470 -10.26 18.88 -14.32
C HIS A 470 -11.00 17.56 -14.11
N LEU A 471 -11.51 16.95 -15.18
CA LEU A 471 -12.13 15.63 -15.11
C LEU A 471 -11.16 14.55 -14.62
N ALA A 472 -9.91 14.58 -15.10
CA ALA A 472 -8.88 13.66 -14.62
C ALA A 472 -8.64 13.81 -13.12
N ASP A 473 -8.59 15.04 -12.61
CA ASP A 473 -8.45 15.31 -11.18
C ASP A 473 -9.68 14.82 -10.39
N VAL A 474 -10.91 15.01 -10.89
CA VAL A 474 -12.14 14.43 -10.29
C VAL A 474 -12.07 12.91 -10.21
N LEU A 475 -11.56 12.24 -11.25
CA LEU A 475 -11.40 10.79 -11.25
C LEU A 475 -10.26 10.32 -10.34
N VAL A 476 -9.24 11.15 -10.12
CA VAL A 476 -8.18 10.90 -9.12
C VAL A 476 -8.75 11.03 -7.71
N ASP A 477 -9.58 12.05 -7.44
CA ASP A 477 -10.26 12.24 -6.16
C ASP A 477 -11.22 11.07 -5.87
N ALA A 478 -11.89 10.58 -6.91
CA ALA A 478 -12.69 9.36 -6.87
C ALA A 478 -11.85 8.07 -6.91
N ARG A 479 -10.51 8.14 -6.92
CA ARG A 479 -9.58 7.00 -6.92
C ARG A 479 -9.78 6.00 -8.07
N LEU A 480 -10.34 6.46 -9.19
CA LEU A 480 -10.45 5.70 -10.44
C LEU A 480 -9.20 5.87 -11.32
N LEU A 481 -8.50 7.01 -11.18
CA LEU A 481 -7.20 7.26 -11.78
C LEU A 481 -6.12 7.44 -10.70
N LEU A 482 -4.90 7.01 -11.02
CA LEU A 482 -3.67 7.41 -10.35
C LEU A 482 -3.10 8.62 -11.07
N VAL A 483 -2.51 9.51 -10.30
CA VAL A 483 -1.68 10.60 -10.80
C VAL A 483 -0.21 10.30 -10.54
N ASP A 484 0.62 10.51 -11.56
CA ASP A 484 2.06 10.58 -11.45
C ASP A 484 2.48 12.03 -11.63
N ARG A 485 3.36 12.49 -10.74
CA ARG A 485 3.91 13.85 -10.75
C ARG A 485 5.44 13.84 -10.87
N CYS A 486 6.02 12.68 -11.20
CA CYS A 486 7.44 12.48 -11.50
C CYS A 486 7.85 12.97 -12.90
N GLY A 487 6.92 13.47 -13.71
CA GLY A 487 7.22 14.13 -14.97
C GLY A 487 7.15 15.67 -14.87
N PRO A 488 7.62 16.38 -15.91
CA PRO A 488 7.46 17.85 -16.00
C PRO A 488 5.99 18.28 -15.98
N ALA A 489 5.10 17.41 -16.46
CA ALA A 489 3.65 17.54 -16.36
C ALA A 489 3.06 16.39 -15.52
N ARG A 490 1.84 16.61 -15.00
CA ARG A 490 1.04 15.54 -14.37
C ARG A 490 0.74 14.47 -15.40
N SER A 491 0.75 13.21 -15.00
CA SER A 491 0.33 12.10 -15.85
C SER A 491 -0.71 11.24 -15.13
N TYR A 492 -1.62 10.64 -15.88
CA TYR A 492 -2.76 9.89 -15.35
C TYR A 492 -2.79 8.46 -15.88
N ARG A 493 -3.20 7.50 -15.05
CA ARG A 493 -3.35 6.07 -15.40
C ARG A 493 -4.55 5.48 -14.64
N PRO A 494 -5.26 4.45 -15.14
CA PRO A 494 -6.26 3.74 -14.34
C PRO A 494 -5.67 3.21 -13.04
N ALA A 495 -6.42 3.38 -11.94
CA ALA A 495 -5.99 2.96 -10.62
C ALA A 495 -6.03 1.45 -10.44
N HIS A 496 -6.98 0.78 -11.10
CA HIS A 496 -7.11 -0.66 -11.07
C HIS A 496 -7.34 -1.20 -12.47
N LEU A 497 -6.64 -2.28 -12.84
CA LEU A 497 -6.83 -2.92 -14.16
C LEU A 497 -8.23 -3.53 -14.31
N ALA A 498 -8.89 -3.88 -13.20
CA ALA A 498 -10.29 -4.32 -13.17
C ALA A 498 -11.23 -3.30 -13.85
N LEU A 499 -10.97 -1.99 -13.75
CA LEU A 499 -11.74 -0.95 -14.46
C LEU A 499 -11.78 -1.15 -15.98
N LEU A 500 -10.75 -1.77 -16.55
CA LEU A 500 -10.64 -2.00 -18.00
C LEU A 500 -11.22 -3.36 -18.41
N ARG A 501 -11.40 -4.28 -17.46
CA ARG A 501 -11.69 -5.71 -17.70
C ARG A 501 -13.09 -6.11 -17.29
N THR A 502 -13.65 -5.50 -16.26
CA THR A 502 -14.93 -5.91 -15.68
C THR A 502 -16.00 -4.83 -15.75
N TRP A 503 -15.64 -3.55 -15.89
CA TRP A 503 -16.64 -2.47 -16.01
C TRP A 503 -17.32 -2.54 -17.40
N PRO A 504 -18.62 -2.89 -17.50
CA PRO A 504 -19.23 -3.27 -18.79
C PRO A 504 -19.12 -2.19 -19.87
N ARG A 505 -19.26 -0.92 -19.48
CA ARG A 505 -19.11 0.22 -20.38
C ARG A 505 -17.70 0.30 -20.95
N MET A 506 -16.68 0.17 -20.11
CA MET A 506 -15.30 0.16 -20.58
C MET A 506 -14.96 -1.07 -21.39
N VAL A 507 -15.47 -2.25 -21.03
CA VAL A 507 -15.29 -3.47 -21.83
C VAL A 507 -15.86 -3.29 -23.24
N ALA A 508 -17.10 -2.79 -23.36
CA ALA A 508 -17.71 -2.50 -24.65
C ALA A 508 -16.93 -1.45 -25.44
N THR A 509 -16.50 -0.38 -24.77
CA THR A 509 -15.75 0.72 -25.40
C THR A 509 -14.37 0.25 -25.88
N VAL A 510 -13.65 -0.54 -25.08
CA VAL A 510 -12.35 -1.12 -25.45
C VAL A 510 -12.52 -2.10 -26.61
N ALA A 511 -13.56 -2.93 -26.60
CA ALA A 511 -13.85 -3.85 -27.70
C ALA A 511 -14.11 -3.10 -29.01
N GLN A 512 -14.91 -2.03 -28.96
CA GLN A 512 -15.20 -1.17 -30.12
C GLN A 512 -13.93 -0.54 -30.70
N HIS A 513 -12.98 -0.12 -29.85
CA HIS A 513 -11.78 0.59 -30.26
C HIS A 513 -10.51 -0.27 -30.31
N ARG A 514 -10.63 -1.60 -30.19
CA ARG A 514 -9.49 -2.51 -29.99
C ARG A 514 -8.43 -2.43 -31.08
N ALA A 515 -8.88 -2.40 -32.34
CA ALA A 515 -7.98 -2.29 -33.49
C ALA A 515 -7.17 -0.97 -33.47
N ALA A 516 -7.79 0.13 -33.02
CA ALA A 516 -7.13 1.43 -32.88
C ALA A 516 -6.14 1.45 -31.71
N LEU A 517 -6.47 0.82 -30.58
CA LEU A 517 -5.55 0.69 -29.44
C LEU A 517 -4.30 -0.11 -29.83
N ILE A 518 -4.46 -1.24 -30.52
CA ILE A 518 -3.34 -2.06 -31.02
C ILE A 518 -2.51 -1.29 -32.05
N ALA A 519 -3.17 -0.60 -32.98
CA ALA A 519 -2.49 0.23 -33.98
C ALA A 519 -1.67 1.36 -33.33
N ARG A 520 -2.21 2.02 -32.30
CA ARG A 520 -1.52 3.07 -31.55
C ARG A 520 -0.30 2.55 -30.81
N GLU A 521 -0.39 1.34 -30.24
CA GLU A 521 0.75 0.72 -29.55
C GLU A 521 1.85 0.35 -30.56
N ALA A 522 1.49 -0.29 -31.67
CA ALA A 522 2.43 -0.62 -32.75
C ALA A 522 3.11 0.62 -33.37
N LEU A 523 2.47 1.78 -33.29
CA LEU A 523 2.97 3.04 -33.80
C LEU A 523 4.02 3.71 -32.88
N GLN A 524 4.03 3.42 -31.58
CA GLN A 524 4.88 4.12 -30.60
C GLN A 524 6.39 4.08 -30.94
N PRO A 525 7.00 2.94 -31.29
CA PRO A 525 8.44 2.89 -31.59
C PRO A 525 8.81 3.77 -32.79
N TRP A 526 7.93 3.82 -33.80
CA TRP A 526 8.13 4.64 -35.01
C TRP A 526 8.04 6.13 -34.69
N ILE A 527 7.08 6.53 -33.86
CA ILE A 527 6.93 7.92 -33.44
C ILE A 527 8.14 8.38 -32.64
N ARG A 528 8.63 7.55 -31.71
CA ARG A 528 9.86 7.84 -30.94
C ARG A 528 11.04 8.06 -31.88
N HIS A 529 11.30 7.11 -32.76
CA HIS A 529 12.40 7.22 -33.72
C HIS A 529 12.28 8.44 -34.66
N TRP A 530 11.06 8.77 -35.09
CA TRP A 530 10.81 9.96 -35.91
C TRP A 530 11.05 11.26 -35.16
N LYS A 531 10.64 11.34 -33.88
CA LYS A 531 10.91 12.50 -33.02
C LYS A 531 12.42 12.67 -32.78
N ASP A 532 13.11 11.59 -32.43
CA ASP A 532 14.56 11.59 -32.18
C ASP A 532 15.34 11.99 -33.44
N GLY A 533 14.87 11.56 -34.61
CA GLY A 533 15.40 11.94 -35.93
C GLY A 533 14.95 13.32 -36.44
N GLY A 534 14.57 14.24 -35.54
CA GLY A 534 14.20 15.62 -35.89
C GLY A 534 12.96 15.74 -36.78
N ARG A 535 12.04 14.78 -36.69
CA ARG A 535 10.83 14.67 -37.52
C ARG A 535 11.10 14.61 -39.03
N SER A 536 12.27 14.09 -39.43
CA SER A 536 12.68 13.94 -40.83
C SER A 536 11.84 12.91 -41.60
N ASN A 537 11.65 13.15 -42.90
CA ASN A 537 10.96 12.21 -43.80
C ASN A 537 11.68 10.86 -43.95
N ALA A 538 12.97 10.79 -43.60
CA ALA A 538 13.76 9.55 -43.66
C ALA A 538 13.28 8.49 -42.64
N HIS A 539 12.69 8.92 -41.52
CA HIS A 539 12.21 8.04 -40.46
C HIS A 539 10.70 7.72 -40.58
N LEU A 540 10.04 8.15 -41.67
CA LEU A 540 8.64 7.83 -41.92
C LEU A 540 8.48 6.35 -42.25
N MET A 541 7.33 5.80 -41.85
CA MET A 541 7.07 4.37 -42.00
C MET A 541 6.94 4.00 -43.49
N PRO A 542 7.61 2.93 -43.96
CA PRO A 542 7.53 2.51 -45.34
C PRO A 542 6.13 1.99 -45.70
N ARG A 543 5.84 1.92 -47.00
CA ARG A 543 4.60 1.31 -47.49
C ARG A 543 4.57 -0.17 -47.09
N GLY A 544 3.48 -0.60 -46.46
CA GLY A 544 3.25 -1.99 -46.10
C GLY A 544 1.89 -2.20 -45.43
N ALA A 545 1.58 -3.46 -45.13
CA ALA A 545 0.32 -3.85 -44.49
C ALA A 545 0.12 -3.16 -43.13
N LEU A 546 1.20 -2.97 -42.36
CA LEU A 546 1.15 -2.27 -41.07
C LEU A 546 0.70 -0.80 -41.21
N LEU A 547 1.23 -0.06 -42.19
CA LEU A 547 0.81 1.33 -42.46
C LEU A 547 -0.66 1.42 -42.85
N GLN A 548 -1.14 0.46 -43.64
CA GLN A 548 -2.54 0.41 -44.04
C GLN A 548 -3.47 0.07 -42.87
N LYS A 549 -3.09 -0.91 -42.03
CA LYS A 549 -3.82 -1.29 -40.81
C LYS A 549 -3.90 -0.11 -39.84
N ILE A 550 -2.79 0.59 -39.60
CA ILE A 550 -2.75 1.78 -38.74
C ILE A 550 -3.60 2.91 -39.32
N ALA A 551 -3.46 3.23 -40.61
CA ALA A 551 -4.25 4.30 -41.24
C ALA A 551 -5.76 4.03 -41.18
N SER A 552 -6.20 2.80 -41.46
CA SER A 552 -7.61 2.41 -41.38
C SER A 552 -8.14 2.48 -39.93
N ALA A 553 -7.36 2.02 -38.95
CA ALA A 553 -7.75 2.09 -37.55
C ALA A 553 -7.81 3.55 -37.04
N MET A 554 -6.94 4.42 -37.54
CA MET A 554 -6.97 5.85 -37.24
C MET A 554 -8.19 6.55 -37.85
N GLU A 555 -8.59 6.20 -39.08
CA GLU A 555 -9.81 6.72 -39.69
C GLU A 555 -11.06 6.32 -38.89
N ALA A 556 -11.10 5.09 -38.37
CA ALA A 556 -12.21 4.60 -37.56
C ALA A 556 -12.27 5.19 -36.14
N SER A 557 -11.16 5.71 -35.60
CA SER A 557 -11.09 6.15 -34.20
C SER A 557 -10.06 7.26 -33.98
N ALA A 558 -10.19 8.35 -34.73
CA ALA A 558 -9.24 9.46 -34.71
C ALA A 558 -9.02 10.08 -33.31
N VAL A 559 -10.03 10.02 -32.43
CA VAL A 559 -10.01 10.58 -31.08
C VAL A 559 -8.92 9.99 -30.16
N LEU A 560 -8.43 8.79 -30.50
CA LEU A 560 -7.40 8.08 -29.73
C LEU A 560 -5.98 8.48 -30.10
N PHE A 561 -5.79 9.20 -31.21
CA PHE A 561 -4.48 9.51 -31.73
C PHE A 561 -4.14 10.98 -31.49
N GLY A 562 -2.94 11.22 -30.95
CA GLY A 562 -2.43 12.58 -30.74
C GLY A 562 -2.05 13.27 -32.05
N MET A 563 -1.78 14.57 -31.99
CA MET A 563 -1.41 15.38 -33.16
C MET A 563 -0.13 14.89 -33.86
N ASP A 564 0.86 14.44 -33.10
CA ASP A 564 2.09 13.85 -33.67
C ASP A 564 1.80 12.56 -34.43
N GLU A 565 0.95 11.68 -33.89
CA GLU A 565 0.58 10.40 -34.51
C GLU A 565 -0.21 10.63 -35.81
N LEU A 566 -1.19 11.54 -35.77
CA LEU A 566 -1.96 11.99 -36.93
C LEU A 566 -1.03 12.56 -38.02
N THR A 567 -0.09 13.41 -37.63
CA THR A 567 0.87 14.03 -38.57
C THR A 567 1.79 12.99 -39.19
N PHE A 568 2.33 12.08 -38.39
CA PHE A 568 3.25 11.04 -38.85
C PHE A 568 2.59 10.11 -39.87
N VAL A 569 1.38 9.64 -39.59
CA VAL A 569 0.67 8.71 -40.50
C VAL A 569 0.22 9.42 -41.77
N ARG A 570 -0.24 10.68 -41.69
CA ARG A 570 -0.54 11.49 -42.88
C ARG A 570 0.68 11.71 -43.78
N ARG A 571 1.85 12.00 -43.19
CA ARG A 571 3.11 12.16 -43.95
C ARG A 571 3.57 10.84 -44.57
N SER A 572 3.51 9.74 -43.81
CA SER A 572 3.90 8.40 -44.28
C SER A 572 3.02 7.92 -45.44
N THR A 573 1.70 8.10 -45.33
CA THR A 573 0.74 7.75 -46.40
C THR A 573 0.91 8.63 -47.65
N SER A 574 1.14 9.94 -47.49
CA SER A 574 1.41 10.86 -48.60
C SER A 574 2.69 10.50 -49.35
N LEU A 575 3.78 10.21 -48.63
CA LEU A 575 5.06 9.79 -49.23
C LEU A 575 4.92 8.46 -49.99
N SER A 576 4.17 7.51 -49.44
CA SER A 576 3.85 6.23 -50.08
C SER A 576 3.07 6.39 -51.39
N ARG A 577 2.05 7.28 -51.40
CA ARG A 577 1.27 7.62 -52.60
C ARG A 577 2.14 8.27 -53.68
N TRP A 578 2.98 9.23 -53.31
CA TRP A 578 3.90 9.91 -54.25
C TRP A 578 4.89 8.94 -54.91
N ARG A 579 5.53 8.05 -54.14
CA ARG A 579 6.46 7.03 -54.67
C ARG A 579 5.77 6.05 -55.63
N SER A 580 4.51 5.71 -55.35
CA SER A 580 3.71 4.80 -56.18
C SER A 580 3.27 5.45 -57.51
N GLY A 581 2.94 6.74 -57.49
CA GLY A 581 2.61 7.51 -58.69
C GLY A 581 3.81 7.71 -59.63
N LYS A 582 5.02 7.84 -59.07
CA LYS A 582 6.26 7.97 -59.86
C LYS A 582 6.63 6.66 -60.58
N ARG A 583 6.47 5.50 -59.93
CA ARG A 583 6.70 4.17 -60.52
C ARG A 583 5.69 3.74 -61.59
N ARG A 584 4.50 4.35 -61.63
CA ARG A 584 3.49 4.11 -62.70
C ARG A 584 3.68 5.00 -63.92
N ARG A 585 4.52 6.04 -63.82
CA ARG A 585 4.82 7.01 -64.88
C ARG A 585 6.21 6.82 -65.50
N SER A 586 7.07 6.02 -64.87
CA SER A 586 8.28 5.42 -65.45
C SER A 586 7.94 4.05 -66.01
#